data_AF-A0A7X3MGR3-F1
#
_entry.id   AF-A0A7X3MGR3-F1
#
_cell.length_a   1.000
_cell.length_b   1.000
_cell.length_c   1.000
_cell.angle_alpha   90.00
_cell.angle_beta   90.00
_cell.angle_gamma   90.00
#
_symmetry.space_group_name_H-M   'P 1'
#
loop_
_entity.id
_entity.type
_entity.pdbx_description
1 polymer ?
#
loop_
_entity_poly.entity_id
_entity_poly.type
_entity_poly.pdbx_seq_one_letter_code
_entity_poly.pdbx_strand_id
1 'polypeptide(L)'
;MNDSEKRRQRLLEQTRELYGEKRSIPAIHPRYGAAYHQIYSDEQPQIPPSTFGIRLFLCLLLFAAFVSMDKNKSEVMNVNSSRIVDEITTNLDVAEVWKEL
;
A
#
# COMPACT_ATOMS: atom_id res chain seq x y z
N MET A 1 -23.92 -35.98 1.85
CA MET A 1 -22.49 -35.91 2.19
C MET A 1 -22.18 -36.93 3.26
N ASN A 2 -21.42 -37.94 2.91
CA ASN A 2 -21.00 -39.04 3.78
C ASN A 2 -19.94 -38.55 4.80
N ASP A 3 -19.75 -39.25 5.92
CA ASP A 3 -18.82 -38.84 6.97
C ASP A 3 -17.35 -38.88 6.52
N SER A 4 -17.04 -39.80 5.60
CA SER A 4 -15.75 -39.85 4.91
C SER A 4 -15.50 -38.60 4.06
N GLU A 5 -16.51 -38.12 3.35
CA GLU A 5 -16.44 -36.92 2.51
C GLU A 5 -16.21 -35.66 3.35
N LYS A 6 -16.93 -35.53 4.47
CA LYS A 6 -16.72 -34.44 5.44
C LYS A 6 -15.30 -34.42 6.00
N ARG A 7 -14.76 -35.59 6.35
CA ARG A 7 -13.38 -35.70 6.85
C ARG A 7 -12.37 -35.27 5.78
N ARG A 8 -12.57 -35.70 4.53
CA ARG A 8 -11.72 -35.32 3.40
C ARG A 8 -11.74 -33.81 3.17
N GLN A 9 -12.91 -33.18 3.21
CA GLN A 9 -13.04 -31.73 3.03
C GLN A 9 -12.26 -30.95 4.10
N ARG A 10 -12.39 -31.32 5.38
CA ARG A 10 -11.65 -30.69 6.49
C ARG A 10 -10.13 -30.82 6.34
N LEU A 11 -9.63 -31.97 5.90
CA LEU A 11 -8.18 -32.17 5.68
C LEU A 11 -7.65 -31.27 4.55
N LEU A 12 -8.45 -31.08 3.49
CA LEU A 12 -8.11 -30.18 2.40
C LEU A 12 -8.13 -28.72 2.85
N GLU A 13 -9.11 -28.32 3.67
CA GLU A 13 -9.17 -26.97 4.26
C GLU A 13 -7.95 -26.68 5.15
N GLN A 14 -7.58 -27.62 6.03
CA GLN A 14 -6.38 -27.51 6.87
C GLN A 14 -5.09 -27.39 6.05
N THR A 15 -4.99 -28.13 4.94
CA THR A 15 -3.83 -28.07 4.05
C THR A 15 -3.77 -26.70 3.35
N ARG A 16 -4.90 -26.21 2.83
CA ARG A 16 -5.00 -24.87 2.20
C ARG A 16 -4.66 -23.74 3.18
N GLU A 17 -5.02 -23.88 4.45
CA GLU A 17 -4.63 -22.96 5.51
C GLU A 17 -3.13 -22.95 5.76
N LEU A 18 -2.53 -24.15 5.89
CA LEU A 18 -1.11 -24.30 6.16
C LEU A 18 -0.23 -23.66 5.07
N TYR A 19 -0.63 -23.79 3.80
CA TYR A 19 0.13 -23.27 2.67
C TYR A 19 -0.29 -21.86 2.22
N GLY A 20 -1.22 -21.20 2.93
CA GLY A 20 -1.68 -19.85 2.57
C GLY A 20 -2.38 -19.78 1.20
N GLU A 21 -2.83 -20.93 0.69
CA GLU A 21 -3.40 -21.13 -0.65
C GLU A 21 -4.82 -20.57 -0.78
N LYS A 22 -5.38 -20.08 0.34
CA LYS A 22 -6.68 -19.42 0.47
C LYS A 22 -6.89 -18.22 -0.46
N ARG A 23 -5.91 -17.77 -1.25
CA ARG A 23 -6.02 -16.55 -2.07
C ARG A 23 -6.09 -16.77 -3.57
N SER A 24 -5.78 -17.98 -4.07
CA SER A 24 -5.70 -18.21 -5.52
C SER A 24 -6.30 -19.54 -5.91
N ILE A 25 -7.12 -19.51 -6.97
CA ILE A 25 -7.59 -20.72 -7.66
C ILE A 25 -6.34 -21.46 -8.18
N PRO A 26 -6.20 -22.78 -7.94
CA PRO A 26 -5.07 -23.54 -8.44
C PRO A 26 -5.03 -23.49 -9.98
N ALA A 27 -3.85 -23.69 -10.55
CA ALA A 27 -3.69 -23.71 -12.01
C ALA A 27 -4.42 -24.94 -12.59
N ILE A 28 -5.63 -24.74 -13.10
CA ILE A 28 -6.47 -25.76 -13.71
C ILE A 28 -6.52 -25.54 -15.22
N HIS A 29 -6.52 -26.62 -15.98
CA HIS A 29 -6.67 -26.55 -17.43
C HIS A 29 -8.04 -25.95 -17.82
N PRO A 30 -8.14 -25.05 -18.83
CA PRO A 30 -9.38 -24.34 -19.17
C PRO A 30 -10.61 -25.25 -19.37
N ARG A 31 -10.39 -26.46 -19.92
CA ARG A 31 -11.44 -27.48 -20.11
C ARG A 31 -12.20 -27.87 -18.83
N TYR A 32 -11.53 -27.84 -17.67
CA TYR A 32 -12.09 -28.30 -16.39
C TYR A 32 -12.46 -27.16 -15.45
N GLY A 33 -12.28 -25.90 -15.86
CA GLY A 33 -12.58 -24.73 -15.03
C GLY A 33 -14.04 -24.69 -14.58
N ALA A 34 -14.98 -24.99 -15.49
CA ALA A 34 -16.41 -24.99 -15.16
C ALA A 34 -16.78 -26.02 -14.08
N ALA A 35 -16.24 -27.24 -14.17
CA ALA A 35 -16.49 -28.30 -13.18
C ALA A 35 -15.89 -27.95 -11.82
N TYR A 36 -14.70 -27.34 -11.79
CA TYR A 36 -14.10 -26.86 -10.55
C TYR A 36 -14.96 -25.79 -9.88
N HIS A 37 -15.42 -24.79 -10.65
CA HIS A 37 -16.28 -23.74 -10.13
C HIS A 37 -17.63 -24.28 -9.64
N GLN A 38 -18.21 -25.30 -10.25
CA GLN A 38 -19.45 -25.91 -9.75
C GLN A 38 -19.29 -26.61 -8.40
N ILE A 39 -18.11 -27.16 -8.10
CA ILE A 39 -17.85 -27.91 -6.87
C ILE A 39 -17.36 -26.98 -5.74
N TYR A 40 -16.68 -25.89 -6.10
CA TYR A 40 -16.01 -24.98 -5.16
C TYR A 40 -16.45 -23.51 -5.32
N SER A 41 -17.66 -23.24 -5.83
CA SER A 41 -18.21 -21.89 -6.01
C SER A 41 -18.40 -21.14 -4.69
N ASP A 42 -18.80 -21.85 -3.64
CA ASP A 42 -19.13 -21.24 -2.34
C ASP A 42 -17.88 -20.98 -1.49
N GLU A 43 -16.76 -21.64 -1.82
CA GLU A 43 -15.45 -21.50 -1.16
C GLU A 43 -14.54 -20.49 -1.88
N GLN A 44 -15.02 -19.81 -2.93
CA GLN A 44 -14.19 -18.87 -3.68
C GLN A 44 -13.64 -17.81 -2.73
N PRO A 45 -12.30 -17.68 -2.63
CA PRO A 45 -11.72 -16.52 -1.99
C PRO A 45 -12.25 -15.30 -2.72
N GLN A 46 -12.91 -14.40 -1.99
CA GLN A 46 -13.27 -13.10 -2.51
C GLN A 46 -12.01 -12.51 -3.14
N ILE A 47 -11.98 -12.42 -4.48
CA ILE A 47 -10.84 -11.85 -5.19
C ILE A 47 -10.62 -10.48 -4.54
N PRO A 48 -9.45 -10.22 -3.94
CA PRO A 48 -9.25 -8.98 -3.23
C PRO A 48 -9.54 -7.82 -4.21
N PRO A 49 -10.38 -6.85 -3.82
CA PRO A 49 -10.78 -5.78 -4.72
C PRO A 49 -9.53 -5.11 -5.27
N SER A 50 -9.47 -4.96 -6.60
CA SER A 50 -8.29 -4.43 -7.26
C SER A 50 -8.00 -3.01 -6.78
N THR A 51 -6.83 -2.76 -6.21
CA THR A 51 -6.41 -1.41 -5.77
C THR A 51 -5.89 -0.53 -6.92
N PHE A 52 -5.89 -1.05 -8.15
CA PHE A 52 -5.34 -0.37 -9.33
C PHE A 52 -6.00 0.99 -9.59
N GLY A 53 -7.34 1.06 -9.53
CA GLY A 53 -8.08 2.31 -9.78
C GLY A 53 -7.74 3.41 -8.77
N ILE A 54 -7.67 3.07 -7.48
CA ILE A 54 -7.31 4.01 -6.41
C ILE A 54 -5.86 4.48 -6.57
N ARG A 55 -4.93 3.57 -6.88
CA ARG A 55 -3.53 3.91 -7.15
C ARG A 55 -3.40 4.85 -8.33
N LEU A 56 -4.08 4.56 -9.45
CA LEU A 56 -4.09 5.41 -10.64
C LEU A 56 -4.66 6.80 -10.33
N PHE A 57 -5.79 6.86 -9.62
CA PHE A 57 -6.41 8.12 -9.23
C PHE A 57 -5.48 8.96 -8.33
N LEU A 58 -4.86 8.34 -7.32
CA LEU A 58 -3.89 9.03 -6.46
C LEU A 58 -2.67 9.54 -7.24
N CYS A 59 -2.16 8.76 -8.19
CA CYS A 59 -1.05 9.20 -9.05
C CYS A 59 -1.44 10.43 -9.88
N LEU A 60 -2.63 10.43 -10.49
CA LEU A 60 -3.10 11.57 -11.28
C LEU A 60 -3.36 12.81 -10.41
N LEU A 61 -3.90 12.63 -9.20
CA LEU A 61 -4.13 13.71 -8.25
C LEU A 61 -2.79 14.33 -7.80
N LEU A 62 -1.85 13.51 -7.36
CA LEU A 62 -0.51 13.97 -6.95
C LEU A 62 0.23 14.67 -8.08
N PHE A 63 0.12 14.14 -9.31
CA PHE A 63 0.70 14.76 -10.48
C PHE A 63 0.06 16.14 -10.78
N ALA A 64 -1.27 16.24 -10.72
CA ALA A 64 -1.97 17.51 -10.90
C ALA A 64 -1.61 18.53 -9.81
N ALA A 65 -1.48 18.08 -8.55
CA ALA A 65 -1.02 18.92 -7.44
C ALA A 65 0.40 19.43 -7.67
N PHE A 66 1.32 18.56 -8.11
CA PHE A 66 2.69 18.94 -8.45
C PHE A 66 2.73 19.98 -9.57
N VAL A 67 2.00 19.75 -10.67
CA VAL A 67 1.92 20.70 -11.79
C VAL A 67 1.30 22.03 -11.34
N SER A 68 0.29 21.99 -10.47
CA SER A 68 -0.32 23.19 -9.89
C SER A 68 0.68 23.98 -9.02
N MET A 69 1.47 23.30 -8.19
CA MET A 69 2.51 23.93 -7.38
C MET A 69 3.60 24.55 -8.24
N ASP A 70 4.05 23.85 -9.29
CA ASP A 70 5.06 24.33 -10.23
C ASP A 70 4.59 25.58 -11.00
N LYS A 71 3.33 25.55 -11.50
CA LYS A 71 2.75 26.69 -12.22
C LYS A 71 2.47 27.90 -11.33
N ASN A 72 2.07 27.68 -10.08
CA ASN A 72 1.71 28.78 -9.17
C ASN A 72 2.91 29.35 -8.42
N LYS A 73 4.15 28.84 -8.63
CA LYS A 73 5.36 29.24 -7.88
C LYS A 73 5.08 29.46 -6.39
N SER A 74 4.18 28.66 -5.81
CA SER A 74 3.89 28.80 -4.40
C SER A 74 5.04 28.16 -3.66
N GLU A 75 5.89 29.02 -3.10
CA GLU A 75 6.83 28.65 -2.05
C GLU A 75 5.99 28.17 -0.86
N VAL A 76 5.61 26.88 -0.86
CA VAL A 76 4.74 26.29 0.17
C VAL A 76 5.38 26.27 1.56
N MET A 77 6.60 26.79 1.68
CA MET A 77 7.10 27.26 2.94
C MET A 77 8.07 28.39 2.64
N ASN A 78 7.76 29.59 3.12
CA ASN A 78 8.71 30.71 3.24
C ASN A 78 9.82 30.36 4.26
N VAL A 79 10.45 29.20 4.10
CA VAL A 79 11.71 28.85 4.74
C VAL A 79 12.77 29.28 3.74
N ASN A 80 12.90 30.60 3.62
CA ASN A 80 14.03 31.18 2.92
C ASN A 80 15.29 30.75 3.68
N SER A 81 16.25 30.16 2.99
CA SER A 81 17.52 29.72 3.60
C SER A 81 18.22 30.87 4.35
N SER A 82 17.96 32.12 3.98
CA SER A 82 18.45 33.29 4.72
C SER A 82 17.95 33.33 6.16
N ARG A 83 16.70 32.94 6.42
CA ARG A 83 16.08 32.97 7.75
C ARG A 83 16.71 31.94 8.69
N ILE A 84 17.14 30.80 8.16
CA ILE A 84 17.89 29.78 8.90
C ILE A 84 19.28 30.30 9.27
N VAL A 85 19.96 30.98 8.33
CA VAL A 85 21.29 31.56 8.59
C VAL A 85 21.19 32.68 9.62
N ASP A 86 20.20 33.56 9.51
CA ASP A 86 19.97 34.65 10.46
C ASP A 86 19.71 34.12 11.89
N GLU A 87 18.91 33.05 12.01
CA GLU A 87 18.58 32.41 13.30
C GLU A 87 19.78 31.64 13.90
N ILE A 88 20.66 31.08 13.07
CA ILE A 88 21.93 30.49 13.52
C ILE A 88 22.91 31.58 13.98
N THR A 89 23.01 32.69 13.26
CA THR A 89 23.96 33.78 13.58
C THR A 89 23.57 34.54 14.85
N THR A 90 22.27 34.72 15.10
CA THR A 90 21.77 35.39 16.32
C THR A 90 22.00 34.57 17.59
N ASN A 91 22.00 33.24 17.50
CA ASN A 91 22.38 32.37 18.64
C ASN A 91 23.90 32.24 18.84
N LEU A 92 24.70 32.64 17.86
CA LEU A 92 26.16 32.67 17.91
C LEU A 92 26.64 34.12 18.00
N ASP A 93 26.11 34.91 18.94
CA ASP A 93 26.76 36.18 19.29
C ASP A 93 28.06 35.88 20.04
N VAL A 94 29.09 35.52 19.26
CA VAL A 94 30.44 35.21 19.72
C VAL A 94 31.01 36.39 20.51
N ALA A 95 30.55 37.62 20.29
CA ALA A 95 31.03 38.78 21.03
C ALA A 95 30.66 38.76 22.53
N GLU A 96 29.56 38.09 22.91
CA GLU A 96 29.18 37.93 24.31
C GLU A 96 29.99 36.82 25.00
N VAL A 97 30.24 35.71 24.29
CA VAL A 97 31.09 34.59 24.77
C VAL A 97 32.53 35.03 25.07
N TRP A 98 33.07 35.96 24.28
CA TRP A 98 34.40 36.53 24.51
C TRP A 98 34.47 37.55 25.64
N LYS A 99 33.33 38.04 26.16
CA LYS A 99 33.28 38.89 27.36
C LYS A 99 33.17 38.08 28.65
N GLU A 100 32.70 36.84 28.58
CA GLU A 100 32.59 35.93 29.73
C GLU A 100 33.85 35.10 30.00
N LEU A 101 34.89 35.25 29.18
CA LEU A 101 36.18 34.54 29.26
C LEU A 101 37.30 35.49 29.72
#